data_AF-A0A956RB35-F1
#
_entry.id   AF-A0A956RB35-F1
#
_cell.length_a   1.000
_cell.length_b   1.000
_cell.length_c   1.000
_cell.angle_alpha   90.00
_cell.angle_beta   90.00
_cell.angle_gamma   90.00
#
_symmetry.space_group_name_H-M   'P 1'
#
loop_
_entity.id
_entity.type
_entity.pdbx_description
1 polymer ?
#
loop_
_entity_poly.entity_id
_entity_poly.type
_entity_poly.pdbx_seq_one_letter_code
_entity_poly.pdbx_strand_id
1 'polypeptide(L)'
;CRRRVSFPAMRGAHRRAIGVCAAVLLAACNPSGEEKTPDWQKPPESYDVKGADLTFNEQRLDAFNSMSGRERDAHLEQLKSTEGSFKGQAIFERGSELGDKMDDAQYGKYEIYAAVPEPVLYEITMEYHLFSDQDFFTGVPPGTHVEFVGTLVDMNYQDSSKPRKIVFKVKATSVERLK
;
A
#
# COMPACT_ATOMS: atom_id res chain seq x y z
N CYS A 1 -65.27 39.27 8.18
CA CYS A 1 -64.98 39.67 6.79
C CYS A 1 -64.72 38.44 5.92
N ARG A 2 -65.42 38.39 4.78
CA ARG A 2 -65.30 37.38 3.71
C ARG A 2 -63.90 37.37 3.08
N ARG A 3 -63.38 36.19 2.74
CA ARG A 3 -63.23 35.72 1.33
C ARG A 3 -62.66 34.30 1.29
N ARG A 4 -63.49 33.36 0.83
CA ARG A 4 -63.07 32.13 0.14
C ARG A 4 -62.45 32.51 -1.20
N VAL A 5 -61.41 31.79 -1.62
CA VAL A 5 -61.14 31.55 -3.03
C VAL A 5 -60.73 30.07 -3.19
N SER A 6 -61.59 29.30 -3.85
CA SER A 6 -61.31 27.98 -4.43
C SER A 6 -61.01 28.17 -5.90
N PHE A 7 -60.05 27.43 -6.47
CA PHE A 7 -59.96 27.00 -7.89
C PHE A 7 -58.92 25.85 -7.99
N PRO A 8 -58.91 24.99 -9.03
CA PRO A 8 -59.81 23.85 -9.21
C PRO A 8 -59.06 22.50 -9.32
N ALA A 9 -59.68 21.42 -8.84
CA ALA A 9 -59.28 20.06 -9.22
C ALA A 9 -59.93 19.72 -10.57
N MET A 10 -59.12 19.64 -11.63
CA MET A 10 -59.56 19.14 -12.94
C MET A 10 -59.08 17.70 -13.13
N ARG A 11 -60.07 16.87 -13.44
CA ARG A 11 -60.00 15.43 -13.75
C ARG A 11 -59.47 15.20 -15.16
N GLY A 12 -58.93 14.00 -15.38
CA GLY A 12 -58.73 13.39 -16.70
C GLY A 12 -57.27 12.97 -16.87
N ALA A 13 -56.92 11.80 -17.39
CA ALA A 13 -57.69 10.74 -17.99
C ALA A 13 -56.87 9.45 -17.92
N HIS A 14 -57.56 8.32 -17.92
CA HIS A 14 -56.98 7.00 -18.13
C HIS A 14 -56.09 6.96 -19.38
N ARG A 15 -54.85 6.47 -19.23
CA ARG A 15 -54.17 5.73 -20.28
C ARG A 15 -53.53 4.48 -19.69
N ARG A 16 -54.17 3.34 -19.97
CA ARG A 16 -53.50 2.04 -19.99
C ARG A 16 -52.34 2.14 -20.98
N ALA A 17 -51.12 1.90 -20.52
CA ALA A 17 -50.00 1.55 -21.38
C ALA A 17 -49.47 0.21 -20.90
N ILE A 18 -49.83 -0.83 -21.66
CA ILE A 18 -49.11 -2.09 -21.70
C ILE A 18 -47.73 -1.76 -22.27
N GLY A 19 -46.67 -2.06 -21.53
CA GLY A 19 -45.30 -1.71 -21.91
C GLY A 19 -44.32 -2.70 -21.30
N VAL A 20 -44.27 -3.87 -21.94
CA VAL A 20 -43.16 -4.83 -22.05
C VAL A 20 -41.96 -4.59 -21.12
N CYS A 21 -41.69 -5.59 -20.28
CA CYS A 21 -40.41 -5.82 -19.62
C CYS A 21 -39.25 -5.70 -20.61
N ALA A 22 -38.58 -4.55 -20.64
CA ALA A 22 -37.22 -4.45 -21.17
C ALA A 22 -36.29 -4.76 -20.00
N ALA A 23 -35.91 -6.04 -19.89
CA ALA A 23 -34.79 -6.45 -19.08
C ALA A 23 -33.57 -5.62 -19.50
N VAL A 24 -33.10 -4.80 -18.57
CA VAL A 24 -31.80 -4.13 -18.66
C VAL A 24 -30.75 -5.24 -18.59
N LEU A 25 -30.43 -5.82 -19.74
CA LEU A 25 -29.19 -6.55 -19.93
C LEU A 25 -28.07 -5.51 -19.96
N LEU A 26 -27.71 -5.01 -18.77
CA LEU A 26 -26.32 -4.66 -18.53
C LEU A 26 -25.57 -5.98 -18.64
N ALA A 27 -25.16 -6.31 -19.86
CA ALA A 27 -23.95 -7.08 -20.05
C ALA A 27 -22.87 -6.28 -19.32
N ALA A 28 -22.65 -6.62 -18.05
CA ALA A 28 -21.44 -6.28 -17.36
C ALA A 28 -20.34 -6.82 -18.26
N CYS A 29 -19.66 -5.92 -18.98
CA CYS A 29 -18.37 -6.22 -19.54
C CYS A 29 -17.51 -6.66 -18.38
N ASN A 30 -17.41 -7.97 -18.16
CA ASN A 30 -16.23 -8.52 -17.53
C ASN A 30 -15.09 -8.18 -18.49
N PRO A 31 -14.10 -7.36 -18.11
CA PRO A 31 -12.85 -7.31 -18.86
C PRO A 31 -12.12 -8.62 -18.55
N SER A 32 -12.63 -9.73 -19.09
CA SER A 32 -11.88 -10.95 -19.28
C SER A 32 -11.07 -10.78 -20.55
N GLY A 33 -10.03 -9.97 -20.44
CA GLY A 33 -8.98 -9.78 -21.40
C GLY A 33 -7.82 -9.24 -20.60
N GLU A 34 -6.69 -9.95 -20.61
CA GLU A 34 -5.43 -9.42 -20.13
C GLU A 34 -5.24 -8.05 -20.80
N GLU A 35 -5.51 -6.97 -20.08
CA GLU A 35 -5.08 -5.64 -20.51
C GLU A 35 -3.57 -5.76 -20.64
N LYS A 36 -3.08 -5.73 -21.87
CA LYS A 36 -1.65 -5.70 -22.17
C LYS A 36 -1.11 -4.42 -21.53
N THR A 37 -0.68 -4.54 -20.28
CA THR A 37 -0.02 -3.48 -19.54
C THR A 37 1.17 -3.09 -20.40
N PRO A 38 1.23 -1.83 -20.89
CA PRO A 38 2.32 -1.40 -21.76
C PRO A 38 3.67 -1.72 -21.11
N ASP A 39 4.69 -2.06 -21.90
CA ASP A 39 5.98 -2.54 -21.35
C ASP A 39 6.64 -1.54 -20.38
N TRP A 40 6.38 -0.23 -20.54
CA TRP A 40 6.85 0.81 -19.61
C TRP A 40 6.15 0.83 -18.25
N GLN A 41 5.05 0.11 -18.10
CA GLN A 41 4.26 -0.01 -16.87
C GLN A 41 4.58 -1.32 -16.13
N LYS A 42 5.36 -2.22 -16.73
CA LYS A 42 5.82 -3.44 -16.05
C LYS A 42 6.89 -3.08 -15.02
N PRO A 43 6.94 -3.79 -13.87
CA PRO A 43 8.06 -3.69 -12.96
C PRO A 43 9.39 -4.03 -13.67
N PRO A 44 10.51 -3.42 -13.26
CA PRO A 44 11.82 -3.79 -13.79
C PRO A 44 12.17 -5.23 -13.42
N GLU A 45 13.01 -5.90 -14.22
CA GLU A 45 13.36 -7.32 -14.02
C GLU A 45 14.00 -7.58 -12.65
N SER A 46 14.69 -6.59 -12.08
CA SER A 46 15.32 -6.67 -10.76
C SER A 46 14.33 -6.51 -9.59
N TYR A 47 13.07 -6.13 -9.86
CA TYR A 47 12.05 -6.00 -8.82
C TYR A 47 11.41 -7.36 -8.54
N ASP A 48 11.81 -7.96 -7.42
CA ASP A 48 11.29 -9.23 -6.92
C ASP A 48 11.12 -9.18 -5.40
N VAL A 49 9.93 -8.75 -4.97
CA VAL A 49 9.55 -8.67 -3.55
C VAL A 49 9.45 -10.04 -2.85
N LYS A 50 9.51 -11.13 -3.62
CA LYS A 50 9.52 -12.51 -3.13
C LYS A 50 10.92 -13.14 -3.20
N GLY A 51 11.90 -12.40 -3.71
CA GLY A 51 13.26 -12.85 -3.94
C GLY A 51 14.01 -13.23 -2.66
N ALA A 52 14.90 -14.22 -2.76
CA ALA A 52 15.61 -14.82 -1.62
C ALA A 52 16.47 -13.84 -0.80
N ASP A 53 16.87 -12.72 -1.39
CA ASP A 53 17.81 -11.76 -0.82
C ASP A 53 17.17 -10.74 0.13
N LEU A 54 15.84 -10.60 0.15
CA LEU A 54 15.14 -9.63 0.99
C LEU A 54 14.93 -10.14 2.42
N THR A 55 14.94 -9.24 3.40
CA THR A 55 14.77 -9.60 4.82
C THR A 55 13.40 -10.24 5.08
N PHE A 56 12.34 -9.72 4.48
CA PHE A 56 10.97 -10.23 4.59
C PHE A 56 10.40 -10.59 3.21
N ASN A 57 10.98 -11.61 2.58
CA ASN A 57 10.39 -12.25 1.39
C ASN A 57 9.35 -13.31 1.78
N GLU A 58 8.75 -13.98 0.79
CA GLU A 58 7.71 -15.00 1.01
C GLU A 58 8.16 -16.10 1.99
N GLN A 59 9.35 -16.68 1.80
CA GLN A 59 9.87 -17.75 2.64
C GLN A 59 10.18 -17.28 4.08
N ARG A 60 10.80 -16.10 4.23
CA ARG A 60 11.19 -15.56 5.53
C ARG A 60 9.98 -15.03 6.30
N LEU A 61 8.95 -14.52 5.62
CA LEU A 61 7.65 -14.20 6.23
C LEU A 61 6.93 -15.45 6.72
N ASP A 62 6.96 -16.54 5.98
CA ASP A 62 6.35 -17.80 6.40
C ASP A 62 7.07 -18.38 7.63
N ALA A 63 8.41 -18.36 7.61
CA ALA A 63 9.23 -18.71 8.77
C ALA A 63 8.93 -17.81 9.98
N PHE A 64 8.86 -16.49 9.78
CA PHE A 64 8.53 -15.52 10.83
C PHE A 64 7.15 -15.76 11.44
N ASN A 65 6.15 -16.09 10.62
CA ASN A 65 4.80 -16.41 11.09
C ASN A 65 4.75 -17.73 11.87
N SER A 66 5.67 -18.66 11.59
CA SER A 66 5.78 -19.95 12.27
C SER A 66 6.54 -19.88 13.61
N MET A 67 7.26 -18.78 13.87
CA MET A 67 7.99 -18.57 15.13
C MET A 67 7.05 -18.30 16.31
N SER A 68 7.45 -18.77 17.49
CA SER A 68 6.82 -18.38 18.76
C SER A 68 7.00 -16.88 19.03
N GLY A 69 6.19 -16.30 19.92
CA GLY A 69 6.29 -14.86 20.25
C GLY A 69 7.71 -14.47 20.71
N ARG A 70 8.32 -15.29 21.58
CA ARG A 70 9.69 -15.04 22.07
C ARG A 70 10.75 -15.12 20.97
N GLU A 71 10.60 -16.05 20.03
CA GLU A 71 11.53 -16.18 18.89
C GLU A 71 11.39 -15.00 17.93
N ARG A 72 10.15 -14.54 17.69
CA ARG A 72 9.90 -13.33 16.90
C ARG A 72 10.53 -12.11 17.54
N ASP A 73 10.33 -11.91 18.84
CA ASP A 73 10.91 -10.78 19.57
C ASP A 73 12.44 -10.82 19.47
N ALA A 74 13.06 -11.98 19.71
CA ALA A 74 14.52 -12.13 19.59
C ALA A 74 15.02 -11.86 18.16
N HIS A 75 14.28 -12.31 17.14
CA HIS A 75 14.61 -12.06 15.74
C HIS A 75 14.53 -10.57 15.40
N LEU A 76 13.48 -9.87 15.84
CA LEU A 76 13.33 -8.44 15.62
C LEU A 76 14.41 -7.65 16.35
N GLU A 77 14.76 -8.01 17.59
CA GLU A 77 15.85 -7.36 18.33
C GLU A 77 17.21 -7.60 17.65
N GLN A 78 17.43 -8.76 17.04
CA GLN A 78 18.63 -8.99 16.22
C GLN A 78 18.67 -8.05 15.01
N LEU A 79 17.55 -7.87 14.30
CA LEU A 79 17.44 -6.96 13.15
C LEU A 79 17.58 -5.48 13.52
N LYS A 80 17.21 -5.11 14.76
CA LYS A 80 17.38 -3.75 15.29
C LYS A 80 18.80 -3.46 15.74
N SER A 81 19.50 -4.47 16.27
CA SER A 81 20.85 -4.32 16.81
C SER A 81 21.95 -4.46 15.75
N THR A 82 21.65 -5.04 14.59
CA THR A 82 22.63 -5.25 13.51
C THR A 82 22.49 -4.18 12.44
N GLU A 83 23.47 -3.29 12.34
CA GLU A 83 23.45 -2.24 11.33
C GLU A 83 23.44 -2.83 9.91
N GLY A 84 22.53 -2.36 9.07
CA GLY A 84 22.41 -2.81 7.67
C GLY A 84 21.77 -4.20 7.49
N SER A 85 21.22 -4.81 8.55
CA SER A 85 20.61 -6.16 8.45
C SER A 85 19.26 -6.20 7.73
N PHE A 86 18.69 -5.05 7.40
CA PHE A 86 17.41 -4.95 6.72
C PHE A 86 17.60 -4.59 5.25
N LYS A 87 17.13 -5.46 4.36
CA LYS A 87 17.08 -5.23 2.91
C LYS A 87 15.64 -5.39 2.44
N GLY A 88 15.15 -4.44 1.65
CA GLY A 88 13.81 -4.47 1.10
C GLY A 88 13.72 -3.87 -0.30
N GLN A 89 12.62 -4.18 -0.98
CA GLN A 89 12.22 -3.56 -2.23
C GLN A 89 10.77 -3.11 -2.09
N ALA A 90 10.44 -1.96 -2.67
CA ALA A 90 9.10 -1.38 -2.60
C ALA A 90 8.86 -0.38 -3.72
N ILE A 91 7.64 0.12 -3.82
CA ILE A 91 7.25 1.21 -4.71
C ILE A 91 7.27 2.50 -3.90
N PHE A 92 8.07 3.47 -4.33
CA PHE A 92 8.14 4.79 -3.74
C PHE A 92 6.80 5.53 -3.90
N GLU A 93 6.28 6.08 -2.80
CA GLU A 93 5.04 6.86 -2.81
C GLU A 93 5.31 8.36 -2.65
N ARG A 94 6.09 8.72 -1.62
CA ARG A 94 6.42 10.12 -1.29
C ARG A 94 7.59 10.19 -0.32
N GLY A 95 8.21 11.37 -0.23
CA GLY A 95 9.19 11.69 0.80
C GLY A 95 8.94 13.07 1.40
N SER A 96 9.40 13.27 2.63
CA SER A 96 9.24 14.51 3.39
C SER A 96 10.40 14.73 4.35
N GLU A 97 10.69 16.00 4.64
CA GLU A 97 11.57 16.40 5.76
C GLU A 97 10.79 16.29 7.07
N LEU A 98 11.40 15.68 8.08
CA LEU A 98 10.84 15.55 9.42
C LEU A 98 11.14 16.82 10.22
N GLY A 99 10.16 17.27 10.99
CA GLY A 99 10.37 18.37 11.93
C GLY A 99 11.11 17.88 13.18
N ASP A 100 12.01 18.70 13.72
CA ASP A 100 12.85 18.40 14.91
C ASP A 100 12.09 17.96 16.17
N LYS A 101 10.77 18.18 16.22
CA LYS A 101 9.89 17.83 17.35
C LYS A 101 9.14 16.51 17.17
N MET A 102 9.36 15.79 16.07
CA MET A 102 8.74 14.49 15.81
C MET A 102 9.57 13.38 16.46
N ASP A 103 8.93 12.41 17.10
CA ASP A 103 9.64 11.30 17.76
C ASP A 103 10.53 10.51 16.79
N ASP A 104 10.10 10.38 15.53
CA ASP A 104 10.84 9.67 14.49
C ASP A 104 12.04 10.47 13.93
N ALA A 105 12.17 11.76 14.24
CA ALA A 105 13.30 12.59 13.81
C ALA A 105 14.64 12.12 14.40
N GLN A 106 14.61 11.30 15.47
CA GLN A 106 15.80 10.67 16.02
C GLN A 106 16.44 9.64 15.06
N TYR A 107 15.68 9.15 14.07
CA TYR A 107 16.14 8.12 13.13
C TYR A 107 16.67 8.70 11.81
N GLY A 108 16.38 9.97 11.53
CA GLY A 108 16.89 10.70 10.38
C GLY A 108 16.16 12.00 10.16
N LYS A 109 16.77 12.88 9.35
CA LYS A 109 16.18 14.16 8.93
C LYS A 109 15.00 14.01 7.96
N TYR A 110 14.99 12.94 7.17
CA TYR A 110 14.02 12.69 6.11
C TYR A 110 13.28 11.38 6.34
N GLU A 111 12.02 11.33 5.89
CA GLU A 111 11.18 10.13 5.87
C GLU A 111 10.70 9.86 4.44
N ILE A 112 10.84 8.62 4.01
CA ILE A 112 10.36 8.11 2.72
C ILE A 112 9.31 7.05 2.98
N TYR A 113 8.17 7.21 2.31
CA TYR A 113 7.07 6.27 2.31
C TYR A 113 7.18 5.43 1.05
N ALA A 114 7.25 4.12 1.23
CA ALA A 114 7.23 3.15 0.16
C ALA A 114 6.35 1.96 0.55
N ALA A 115 5.73 1.30 -0.43
CA ALA A 115 4.83 0.20 -0.17
C ALA A 115 4.98 -0.94 -1.19
N VAL A 116 4.63 -2.14 -0.74
CA VAL A 116 4.40 -3.31 -1.59
C VAL A 116 2.88 -3.54 -1.57
N PRO A 117 2.16 -3.02 -2.58
CA PRO A 117 0.70 -3.06 -2.59
C PRO A 117 0.15 -4.47 -2.84
N GLU A 118 0.94 -5.32 -3.51
CA GLU A 118 0.59 -6.71 -3.76
C GLU A 118 0.94 -7.58 -2.56
N PRO A 119 0.07 -8.52 -2.16
CA PRO A 119 0.38 -9.42 -1.06
C PRO A 119 1.61 -10.29 -1.33
N VAL A 120 2.55 -10.29 -0.39
CA VAL A 120 3.75 -11.13 -0.49
C VAL A 120 3.46 -12.56 -0.02
N LEU A 121 2.71 -12.70 1.08
CA LEU A 121 2.29 -13.99 1.65
C LEU A 121 0.94 -13.87 2.34
N TYR A 122 0.00 -14.80 2.12
CA TYR A 122 -1.30 -14.90 2.82
C TYR A 122 -2.03 -13.56 3.05
N GLU A 123 -2.22 -12.76 1.98
CA GLU A 123 -2.86 -11.43 2.05
C GLU A 123 -2.11 -10.42 2.92
N ILE A 124 -0.80 -10.57 3.12
CA ILE A 124 0.05 -9.61 3.85
C ILE A 124 0.68 -8.63 2.86
N THR A 125 0.35 -7.34 3.00
CA THR A 125 1.04 -6.24 2.34
C THR A 125 2.07 -5.60 3.28
N MET A 126 3.04 -4.89 2.69
CA MET A 126 4.12 -4.26 3.45
C MET A 126 4.19 -2.77 3.16
N GLU A 127 4.27 -1.97 4.22
CA GLU A 127 4.57 -0.54 4.16
C GLU A 127 5.93 -0.29 4.83
N TYR A 128 6.69 0.65 4.27
CA TYR A 128 8.01 1.03 4.72
C TYR A 128 8.07 2.53 4.96
N HIS A 129 8.49 2.88 6.18
CA HIS A 129 8.88 4.22 6.57
C HIS A 129 10.41 4.23 6.69
N LEU A 130 11.08 4.77 5.66
CA LEU A 130 12.53 4.80 5.58
C LEU A 130 13.04 6.15 6.08
N PHE A 131 13.77 6.14 7.19
CA PHE A 131 14.36 7.33 7.80
C PHE A 131 15.81 7.48 7.37
N SER A 132 16.23 8.68 6.97
CA SER A 132 17.62 8.93 6.59
C SER A 132 18.03 10.38 6.84
N ASP A 133 19.33 10.61 7.04
CA ASP A 133 19.90 11.96 7.06
C ASP A 133 20.19 12.49 5.65
N GLN A 134 20.16 11.62 4.64
CA GLN A 134 20.35 11.96 3.23
C GLN A 134 19.00 12.10 2.52
N ASP A 135 18.92 13.05 1.60
CA ASP A 135 17.77 13.20 0.73
C ASP A 135 17.87 12.22 -0.46
N PHE A 136 17.20 11.07 -0.33
CA PHE A 136 17.10 10.08 -1.40
C PHE A 136 15.85 10.23 -2.28
N PHE A 137 14.92 11.12 -1.95
CA PHE A 137 13.62 11.20 -2.61
C PHE A 137 13.48 12.37 -3.58
N THR A 138 14.32 13.40 -3.47
CA THR A 138 14.28 14.52 -4.40
C THR A 138 14.46 14.05 -5.85
N GLY A 139 13.48 14.39 -6.70
CA GLY A 139 13.45 13.98 -8.11
C GLY A 139 13.11 12.50 -8.34
N VAL A 140 12.61 11.77 -7.34
CA VAL A 140 12.03 10.43 -7.51
C VAL A 140 10.52 10.58 -7.74
N PRO A 141 9.97 10.15 -8.89
CA PRO A 141 8.52 10.19 -9.10
C PRO A 141 7.81 9.09 -8.29
N PRO A 142 6.60 9.34 -7.75
CA PRO A 142 5.74 8.30 -7.20
C PRO A 142 5.55 7.14 -8.20
N GLY A 143 5.53 5.90 -7.70
CA GLY A 143 5.49 4.70 -8.53
C GLY A 143 6.87 4.14 -8.91
N THR A 144 7.97 4.80 -8.52
CA THR A 144 9.33 4.30 -8.79
C THR A 144 9.62 3.07 -7.94
N HIS A 145 10.08 1.98 -8.56
CA HIS A 145 10.56 0.80 -7.84
C HIS A 145 11.92 1.10 -7.22
N VAL A 146 12.06 0.84 -5.92
CA VAL A 146 13.27 1.11 -5.16
C VAL A 146 13.73 -0.14 -4.41
N GLU A 147 15.05 -0.27 -4.27
CA GLU A 147 15.71 -1.16 -3.34
C GLU A 147 16.38 -0.35 -2.25
N PHE A 148 16.35 -0.83 -1.01
CA PHE A 148 16.97 -0.13 0.10
C PHE A 148 17.63 -1.10 1.07
N VAL A 149 18.65 -0.59 1.74
CA VAL A 149 19.36 -1.27 2.83
C VAL A 149 19.37 -0.34 4.05
N GLY A 150 19.18 -0.93 5.22
CA GLY A 150 19.15 -0.19 6.47
C GLY A 150 19.05 -1.09 7.69
N THR A 151 18.65 -0.49 8.80
CA THR A 151 18.51 -1.15 10.10
C THR A 151 17.06 -1.04 10.54
N LEU A 152 16.48 -2.14 11.04
CA LEU A 152 15.11 -2.10 11.54
C LEU A 152 15.06 -1.20 12.78
N VAL A 153 14.06 -0.34 12.87
CA VAL A 153 13.79 0.49 14.05
C VAL A 153 12.60 -0.08 14.80
N ASP A 154 11.51 -0.29 14.08
CA ASP A 154 10.27 -0.80 14.63
C ASP A 154 9.51 -1.61 13.58
N MET A 155 8.67 -2.52 14.04
CA MET A 155 7.78 -3.30 13.20
C MET A 155 6.41 -3.38 13.86
N ASN A 156 5.39 -2.93 13.14
CA ASN A 156 4.01 -3.00 13.59
C ASN A 156 3.22 -3.96 12.69
N TYR A 157 2.75 -5.08 13.26
CA TYR A 157 1.89 -6.03 12.58
C TYR A 157 0.42 -5.74 12.87
N GLN A 158 -0.33 -5.39 11.82
CA GLN A 158 -1.75 -5.06 11.88
C GLN A 158 -2.57 -6.26 11.42
N ASP A 159 -2.77 -7.22 12.31
CA ASP A 159 -3.51 -8.46 12.06
C ASP A 159 -5.01 -8.26 11.78
N SER A 160 -5.58 -7.17 12.30
CA SER A 160 -6.99 -6.80 12.15
C SER A 160 -7.31 -6.13 10.81
N SER A 161 -6.30 -5.76 10.02
CA SER A 161 -6.48 -5.20 8.68
C SER A 161 -6.72 -6.29 7.62
N LYS A 162 -7.48 -5.96 6.56
CA LYS A 162 -7.69 -6.82 5.38
C LYS A 162 -7.45 -6.00 4.10
N PRO A 163 -6.40 -6.30 3.31
CA PRO A 163 -5.32 -7.27 3.57
C PRO A 163 -4.59 -6.97 4.89
N ARG A 164 -4.00 -8.00 5.50
CA ARG A 164 -3.15 -7.82 6.69
C ARG A 164 -1.97 -6.96 6.31
N LYS A 165 -1.47 -6.18 7.25
CA LYS A 165 -0.42 -5.21 6.95
C LYS A 165 0.70 -5.29 7.95
N ILE A 166 1.94 -5.28 7.45
CA ILE A 166 3.12 -5.00 8.27
C ILE A 166 3.64 -3.62 7.90
N VAL A 167 3.85 -2.78 8.91
CA VAL A 167 4.53 -1.49 8.75
C VAL A 167 5.92 -1.61 9.37
N PHE A 168 6.94 -1.41 8.54
CA PHE A 168 8.33 -1.39 8.96
C PHE A 168 8.83 0.04 9.04
N LYS A 169 9.43 0.39 10.17
CA LYS A 169 10.25 1.59 10.33
C LYS A 169 11.71 1.18 10.18
N VAL A 170 12.42 1.77 9.23
CA VAL A 170 13.80 1.39 8.90
C VAL A 170 14.67 2.64 8.85
N LYS A 171 15.80 2.63 9.55
CA LYS A 171 16.85 3.63 9.35
C LYS A 171 17.65 3.24 8.11
N ALA A 172 17.39 3.91 7.00
CA ALA A 172 17.97 3.60 5.69
C ALA A 172 19.37 4.19 5.52
N THR A 173 20.30 3.31 5.16
CA THR A 173 21.68 3.64 4.80
C THR A 173 21.80 3.91 3.30
N SER A 174 21.01 3.21 2.47
CA SER A 174 20.91 3.45 1.03
C SER A 174 19.50 3.23 0.51
N VAL A 175 19.13 4.01 -0.51
CA VAL A 175 17.91 3.83 -1.30
C VAL A 175 18.27 4.04 -2.77
N GLU A 176 18.05 3.03 -3.60
CA GLU A 176 18.43 3.00 -5.01
C GLU A 176 17.22 2.75 -5.89
N ARG A 177 17.18 3.38 -7.06
CA ARG A 177 16.13 3.15 -8.05
C ARG A 177 16.45 1.90 -8.85
N LEU A 178 15.49 0.99 -8.92
CA LEU A 178 15.55 -0.17 -9.81
C LEU A 178 15.25 0.29 -11.24
N LYS A 179 15.95 -0.29 -12.22
CA LYS A 179 15.91 0.08 -13.63
C LYS A 179 15.53 -1.09 -14.51
#